data_AF-A0A6H0CUM5-F1
#
_entry.id   AF-A0A6H0CUM5-F1
#
_cell.length_a   1.000
_cell.length_b   1.000
_cell.length_c   1.000
_cell.angle_alpha   90.00
_cell.angle_beta   90.00
_cell.angle_gamma   90.00
#
_symmetry.space_group_name_H-M   'P 1'
#
loop_
_entity.id
_entity.type
_entity.pdbx_description
1 polymer ?
#
loop_
_entity_poly.entity_id
_entity_poly.type
_entity_poly.pdbx_seq_one_letter_code
_entity_poly.pdbx_strand_id
1 'polypeptide(L)'
;MSPRRSYDQYCSAARALDLVGDRWTLLIVRELLAGPRRYTDLHADLPGVSTDVLASRLKEMERDGLTTRRRLPPPGAAYVYELTARGRELLPVLQALGTWGARELGERRPTDAVRAHWFALPLLRALEGEGLLEVRLEEGEFHLRVGAEEGPVYGDGPAPGPADARLVMDAATCEAVARGELALPDAVRDGRVTVTGEGTLAKALREA
;
A
#
# COMPACT_ATOMS: atom_id res chain seq x y z
N MET A 1 26.86 15.90 8.90
CA MET A 1 25.41 15.59 8.87
C MET A 1 24.72 16.93 8.71
N SER A 2 24.13 17.22 7.55
CA SER A 2 23.49 18.53 7.33
C SER A 2 22.37 18.72 8.34
N PRO A 3 22.22 19.93 8.92
CA PRO A 3 21.18 20.20 9.91
C PRO A 3 19.81 19.91 9.31
N ARG A 4 18.93 19.34 10.13
CA ARG A 4 17.55 18.98 9.76
C ARG A 4 16.87 20.24 9.23
N ARG A 5 16.27 20.17 8.04
CA ARG A 5 15.37 21.24 7.59
C ARG A 5 14.13 21.15 8.49
N SER A 6 13.97 22.13 9.37
CA SER A 6 12.75 22.32 10.15
C SER A 6 12.04 23.57 9.65
N TYR A 7 10.71 23.56 9.68
CA TYR A 7 9.93 24.76 9.43
C TYR A 7 9.99 25.77 10.59
N ASP A 8 10.52 25.38 11.76
CA ASP A 8 10.59 26.20 12.99
C ASP A 8 9.24 26.78 13.43
N GLN A 9 8.14 26.12 13.05
CA GLN A 9 6.78 26.51 13.41
C GLN A 9 6.25 25.67 14.57
N TYR A 10 5.59 26.33 15.53
CA TYR A 10 4.86 25.67 16.61
C TYR A 10 3.47 25.23 16.15
N CYS A 11 3.42 24.26 15.24
CA CYS A 11 2.20 23.66 14.71
C CYS A 11 2.41 22.16 14.47
N SER A 12 1.42 21.34 14.82
CA SER A 12 1.50 19.87 14.67
C SER A 12 1.74 19.45 13.22
N ALA A 13 1.12 20.13 12.25
CA ALA A 13 1.32 19.86 10.84
C ALA A 13 2.76 20.13 10.39
N ALA A 14 3.34 21.27 10.78
CA ALA A 14 4.73 21.60 10.46
C ALA A 14 5.71 20.58 11.09
N ARG A 15 5.48 20.18 12.34
CA ARG A 15 6.27 19.14 13.02
C ARG A 15 6.14 17.76 12.37
N ALA A 16 4.97 17.43 11.82
CA ALA A 16 4.79 16.23 11.02
C ALA A 16 5.56 16.35 9.69
N LEU A 17 5.50 17.49 9.01
CA LEU A 17 6.22 17.73 7.76
C LEU A 17 7.75 17.70 7.94
N ASP A 18 8.28 18.03 9.11
CA ASP A 18 9.71 17.83 9.46
C ASP A 18 10.12 16.35 9.44
N LEU A 19 9.17 15.41 9.49
CA LEU A 19 9.37 13.96 9.48
C LEU A 19 9.01 13.36 8.11
N VAL A 20 7.84 13.73 7.58
CA VAL A 20 7.24 13.07 6.40
C VAL A 20 7.12 13.96 5.17
N GLY A 21 7.55 15.21 5.24
CA GLY A 21 7.45 16.18 4.13
C GLY A 21 8.49 15.97 3.02
N ASP A 22 9.48 15.09 3.22
CA ASP A 22 10.35 14.66 2.13
C ASP A 22 9.57 13.82 1.11
N ARG A 23 9.87 14.03 -0.18
CA ARG A 23 9.20 13.39 -1.33
C ARG A 23 9.08 11.88 -1.23
N TRP A 24 10.07 11.20 -0.65
CA TRP A 24 10.13 9.74 -0.64
C TRP A 24 9.61 9.11 0.65
N THR A 25 9.54 9.85 1.76
CA THR A 25 9.18 9.26 3.07
C THR A 25 7.84 8.54 3.03
N LEU A 26 6.78 9.20 2.57
CA LEU A 26 5.45 8.57 2.52
C LEU A 26 5.35 7.45 1.47
N LEU A 27 6.15 7.51 0.39
CA LEU A 27 6.23 6.41 -0.58
C LEU A 27 6.94 5.19 0.02
N ILE A 28 8.01 5.37 0.80
CA ILE A 28 8.66 4.29 1.54
C ILE A 28 7.69 3.69 2.57
N VAL A 29 6.92 4.53 3.27
CA VAL A 29 5.88 4.06 4.20
C VAL A 29 4.84 3.22 3.46
N ARG A 30 4.36 3.64 2.28
CA ARG A 30 3.44 2.84 1.44
C ARG A 30 4.03 1.46 1.13
N GLU A 31 5.29 1.36 0.76
CA GLU A 31 5.88 0.04 0.47
C GLU A 31 6.01 -0.84 1.72
N LEU A 32 6.31 -0.23 2.88
CA LEU A 32 6.50 -0.95 4.14
C LEU A 32 5.20 -1.27 4.91
N LEU A 33 4.08 -0.63 4.56
CA LEU A 33 2.76 -0.99 5.09
C LEU A 33 2.34 -2.40 4.65
N ALA A 34 2.80 -2.85 3.47
CA ALA A 34 2.60 -4.22 2.98
C ALA A 34 3.39 -5.27 3.78
N GLY A 35 4.34 -4.85 4.62
CA GLY A 35 5.18 -5.71 5.44
C GLY A 35 6.67 -5.42 5.33
N PRO A 36 7.50 -6.19 6.06
CA PRO A 36 8.95 -6.03 6.05
C PRO A 36 9.56 -6.31 4.67
N ARG A 37 10.42 -5.43 4.16
CA ARG A 37 11.04 -5.55 2.83
C ARG A 37 12.55 -5.44 2.87
N ARG A 38 13.25 -6.13 1.95
CA ARG A 38 14.69 -5.92 1.76
C ARG A 38 14.92 -4.57 1.09
N TYR A 39 16.15 -4.06 1.21
CA TYR A 39 16.57 -2.83 0.54
C TYR A 39 16.34 -2.89 -0.98
N THR A 40 16.70 -4.02 -1.61
CA THR A 40 16.59 -4.25 -3.05
C THR A 40 15.14 -4.19 -3.51
N ASP A 41 14.24 -4.78 -2.73
CA ASP A 41 12.82 -4.86 -3.06
C ASP A 41 12.17 -3.48 -2.93
N LEU A 42 12.51 -2.73 -1.87
CA LEU A 42 12.11 -1.32 -1.74
C LEU A 42 12.60 -0.46 -2.90
N HIS A 43 13.87 -0.62 -3.30
CA HIS A 43 14.43 0.16 -4.40
C HIS A 43 13.76 -0.18 -5.74
N ALA A 44 13.41 -1.44 -5.97
CA ALA A 44 12.70 -1.88 -7.18
C ALA A 44 11.27 -1.35 -7.26
N ASP A 45 10.61 -1.17 -6.11
CA ASP A 45 9.23 -0.66 -6.02
C ASP A 45 9.14 0.86 -5.74
N LEU A 46 10.27 1.56 -5.81
CA LEU A 46 10.34 3.02 -5.81
C LEU A 46 11.03 3.56 -7.08
N PRO A 47 10.40 3.41 -8.26
CA PRO A 47 10.98 3.88 -9.52
C PRO A 47 11.38 5.37 -9.46
N GLY A 48 12.64 5.66 -9.78
CA GLY A 48 13.18 7.02 -9.79
C GLY A 48 13.88 7.45 -8.49
N VAL A 49 13.85 6.65 -7.43
CA VAL A 49 14.72 6.88 -6.26
C VAL A 49 16.15 6.45 -6.59
N SER A 50 17.15 7.22 -6.16
CA SER A 50 18.54 6.77 -6.24
C SER A 50 18.93 5.97 -4.99
N THR A 51 19.94 5.12 -5.11
CA THR A 51 20.48 4.35 -3.99
C THR A 51 20.85 5.24 -2.80
N ASP A 52 21.56 6.35 -3.05
CA ASP A 52 22.00 7.25 -1.99
C ASP A 52 20.82 7.95 -1.30
N VAL A 53 19.80 8.35 -2.07
CA VAL A 53 18.59 8.96 -1.53
C VAL A 53 17.84 7.95 -0.66
N LEU A 54 17.58 6.74 -1.16
CA LEU A 54 16.86 5.71 -0.40
C LEU A 54 17.60 5.34 0.90
N ALA A 55 18.92 5.12 0.82
CA ALA A 55 19.74 4.81 1.98
C ALA A 55 19.74 5.96 3.02
N SER A 56 19.85 7.22 2.57
CA SER A 56 19.75 8.38 3.44
C SER A 56 18.37 8.49 4.10
N ARG A 57 17.29 8.27 3.35
CA ARG A 57 15.91 8.32 3.86
C ARG A 57 15.67 7.25 4.92
N LEU A 58 16.00 6.00 4.64
CA LEU A 58 15.82 4.90 5.59
C LEU A 58 16.59 5.15 6.89
N LYS A 59 17.83 5.64 6.82
CA LYS A 59 18.61 6.02 8.01
C LYS A 59 17.95 7.11 8.84
N GLU A 60 17.35 8.11 8.20
CA GLU A 60 16.64 9.17 8.91
C GLU A 60 15.30 8.70 9.49
N MET A 61 14.55 7.89 8.75
CA MET A 61 13.32 7.25 9.24
C MET A 61 13.58 6.34 10.45
N GLU A 62 14.70 5.62 10.47
CA GLU A 62 15.14 4.83 11.63
C GLU A 62 15.46 5.72 12.83
N ARG A 63 16.26 6.79 12.62
CA ARG A 63 16.58 7.77 13.67
C ARG A 63 15.32 8.43 14.24
N ASP A 64 14.34 8.69 13.40
CA ASP A 64 13.09 9.37 13.76
C ASP A 64 12.03 8.40 14.34
N GLY A 65 12.36 7.10 14.42
CA GLY A 65 11.52 6.06 14.99
C GLY A 65 10.32 5.68 14.14
N LEU A 66 10.36 5.94 12.82
CA LEU A 66 9.33 5.52 11.87
C LEU A 66 9.58 4.11 11.32
N THR A 67 10.86 3.76 11.13
CA THR A 67 11.27 2.43 10.67
C THR A 67 12.27 1.79 11.63
N THR A 68 12.45 0.49 11.50
CA THR A 68 13.54 -0.26 12.11
C THR A 68 14.12 -1.24 11.10
N ARG A 69 15.39 -1.58 11.27
CA ARG A 69 16.08 -2.60 10.50
C ARG A 69 16.34 -3.82 11.37
N ARG A 70 15.87 -4.99 10.94
CA ARG A 70 16.12 -6.26 11.64
C ARG A 70 16.50 -7.39 10.70
N ARG A 71 17.10 -8.44 11.26
CA ARG A 71 17.46 -9.66 10.54
C ARG A 71 16.33 -10.68 10.65
N LEU A 72 15.86 -11.19 9.52
CA LEU A 72 14.92 -12.32 9.47
C LEU A 72 15.63 -13.62 9.90
N PRO A 73 14.89 -14.55 10.53
CA PRO A 73 15.42 -15.88 10.86
C PRO A 73 15.61 -16.75 9.60
N PRO A 74 16.39 -17.83 9.67
CA PRO A 74 16.47 -18.85 8.63
C PRO A 74 15.09 -19.48 8.32
N PRO A 75 14.87 -20.04 7.10
CA PRO A 75 15.83 -20.17 5.98
C PRO A 75 15.97 -18.91 5.12
N GLY A 76 15.15 -17.88 5.33
CA GLY A 76 15.12 -16.63 4.55
C GLY A 76 15.97 -15.49 5.12
N ALA A 77 17.08 -15.80 5.79
CA ALA A 77 17.82 -14.84 6.60
C ALA A 77 18.33 -13.64 5.78
N ALA A 78 17.72 -12.48 6.00
CA ALA A 78 18.05 -11.23 5.33
C ALA A 78 17.80 -10.04 6.25
N TYR A 79 18.48 -8.92 6.01
CA TYR A 79 18.10 -7.66 6.63
C TYR A 79 16.89 -7.08 5.91
N VAL A 80 15.87 -6.75 6.68
CA VAL A 80 14.66 -6.08 6.21
C VAL A 80 14.44 -4.79 6.99
N TYR A 81 13.81 -3.85 6.32
CA TYR A 81 13.22 -2.67 6.94
C TYR A 81 11.75 -2.95 7.19
N GLU A 82 11.24 -2.46 8.32
CA GLU A 82 9.82 -2.51 8.64
C GLU A 82 9.41 -1.22 9.37
N LEU A 83 8.13 -0.88 9.31
CA LEU A 83 7.60 0.23 10.10
C LEU A 83 7.63 -0.14 11.59
N THR A 84 7.90 0.86 12.44
CA THR A 84 7.60 0.78 13.88
C THR A 84 6.09 0.91 14.11
N ALA A 85 5.64 0.84 15.37
CA ALA A 85 4.24 1.17 15.69
C ALA A 85 3.88 2.59 15.21
N ARG A 86 4.74 3.57 15.52
CA ARG A 86 4.59 4.97 15.08
C ARG A 86 4.59 5.11 13.56
N GLY A 87 5.39 4.33 12.84
CA GLY A 87 5.39 4.34 11.38
C GLY A 87 4.07 3.85 10.78
N ARG A 88 3.40 2.87 11.43
CA ARG A 88 2.10 2.33 10.98
C ARG A 88 0.96 3.33 11.18
N GLU A 89 1.06 4.25 12.14
CA GLU A 89 0.09 5.34 12.35
C GLU A 89 -0.03 6.29 11.14
N LEU A 90 0.88 6.20 10.15
CA LEU A 90 0.81 6.97 8.91
C LEU A 90 -0.16 6.40 7.87
N LEU A 91 -0.75 5.22 8.09
CA LEU A 91 -1.73 4.63 7.18
C LEU A 91 -2.93 5.58 6.89
N PRO A 92 -3.63 6.14 7.89
CA PRO A 92 -4.70 7.11 7.64
C PRO A 92 -4.23 8.36 6.88
N VAL A 93 -3.00 8.81 7.11
CA VAL A 93 -2.41 9.95 6.39
C VAL A 93 -2.22 9.60 4.91
N LEU A 94 -1.71 8.40 4.61
CA LEU A 94 -1.57 7.91 3.24
C LEU A 94 -2.90 7.72 2.54
N GLN A 95 -3.93 7.21 3.24
CA GLN A 95 -5.28 7.10 2.70
C GLN A 95 -5.87 8.48 2.36
N ALA A 96 -5.75 9.46 3.26
CA ALA A 96 -6.20 10.82 3.03
C ALA A 96 -5.46 11.50 1.88
N LEU A 97 -4.12 11.35 1.83
CA LEU A 97 -3.30 11.85 0.73
C LEU A 97 -3.68 11.22 -0.60
N GLY A 98 -3.92 9.90 -0.63
CA GLY A 98 -4.36 9.17 -1.81
C GLY A 98 -5.75 9.62 -2.29
N THR A 99 -6.69 9.88 -1.37
CA THR A 99 -8.01 10.47 -1.72
C THR A 99 -7.82 11.84 -2.35
N TRP A 100 -7.03 12.71 -1.71
CA TRP A 100 -6.79 14.06 -2.20
C TRP A 100 -6.08 14.09 -3.55
N GLY A 101 -5.09 13.20 -3.75
CA GLY A 101 -4.31 13.09 -4.97
C GLY A 101 -5.00 12.36 -6.13
N ALA A 102 -6.14 11.69 -5.90
CA ALA A 102 -6.82 10.91 -6.93
C ALA A 102 -7.19 11.74 -8.17
N ARG A 103 -7.57 13.02 -7.97
CA ARG A 103 -7.90 13.95 -9.06
C ARG A 103 -6.72 14.30 -9.97
N GLU A 104 -5.49 14.09 -9.50
CA GLU A 104 -4.26 14.44 -10.21
C GLU A 104 -3.75 13.29 -11.11
N LEU A 105 -4.35 12.09 -11.01
CA LEU A 105 -3.86 10.88 -11.67
C LEU A 105 -4.05 10.90 -13.20
N GLY A 106 -5.14 11.51 -13.68
CA GLY A 106 -5.45 11.63 -15.10
C GLY A 106 -5.47 10.29 -15.85
N GLU A 107 -5.13 10.31 -17.13
CA GLU A 107 -4.87 9.10 -17.91
C GLU A 107 -3.45 8.56 -17.66
N ARG A 108 -3.34 7.24 -17.47
CA ARG A 108 -2.05 6.56 -17.30
C ARG A 108 -1.16 6.79 -18.53
N ARG A 109 0.05 7.30 -18.32
CA ARG A 109 1.04 7.46 -19.39
C ARG A 109 1.77 6.14 -19.62
N PRO A 110 2.29 5.89 -20.84
CA PRO A 110 3.07 4.68 -21.13
C PRO A 110 4.32 4.48 -20.26
N THR A 111 4.86 5.57 -19.71
CA THR A 111 6.04 5.54 -18.83
C THR A 111 5.72 5.45 -17.34
N ASP A 112 4.44 5.49 -16.96
CA ASP A 112 4.06 5.36 -15.57
C ASP A 112 4.27 3.93 -15.10
N ALA A 113 5.12 3.78 -14.08
CA ALA A 113 5.28 2.52 -13.39
C ALA A 113 3.97 2.16 -12.68
N VAL A 114 3.64 0.87 -12.68
CA VAL A 114 2.51 0.32 -11.92
C VAL A 114 2.97 -0.92 -11.19
N ARG A 115 2.42 -1.12 -10.00
CA ARG A 115 2.57 -2.31 -9.17
C ARG A 115 1.20 -2.70 -8.65
N ALA A 116 0.89 -3.99 -8.65
CA ALA A 116 -0.44 -4.46 -8.27
C ALA A 116 -0.84 -4.00 -6.85
N HIS A 117 0.07 -4.09 -5.88
CA HIS A 117 -0.21 -3.69 -4.50
C HIS A 117 -0.42 -2.18 -4.31
N TRP A 118 -0.14 -1.32 -5.30
CA TRP A 118 -0.46 0.11 -5.21
C TRP A 118 -1.98 0.37 -5.25
N PHE A 119 -2.75 -0.56 -5.80
CA PHE A 119 -4.21 -0.52 -5.77
C PHE A 119 -4.80 -0.94 -4.42
N ALA A 120 -3.98 -1.43 -3.49
CA ALA A 120 -4.48 -1.99 -2.23
C ALA A 120 -5.23 -0.97 -1.37
N LEU A 121 -4.65 0.20 -1.10
CA LEU A 121 -5.29 1.23 -0.28
C LEU A 121 -6.53 1.84 -0.96
N PRO A 122 -6.49 2.20 -2.26
CA PRO A 122 -7.69 2.62 -2.96
C PRO A 122 -8.83 1.60 -2.92
N LEU A 123 -8.52 0.33 -3.22
CA LEU A 123 -9.51 -0.74 -3.25
C LEU A 123 -10.05 -1.03 -1.86
N LEU A 124 -9.20 -1.11 -0.83
CA LEU A 124 -9.63 -1.33 0.56
C LEU A 124 -10.67 -0.31 1.03
N ARG A 125 -10.60 0.95 0.58
CA ARG A 125 -11.58 1.98 0.92
C ARG A 125 -12.94 1.80 0.24
N ALA A 126 -12.97 1.10 -0.89
CA ALA A 126 -14.19 0.83 -1.66
C ALA A 126 -14.88 -0.47 -1.21
N LEU A 127 -14.27 -1.24 -0.31
CA LEU A 127 -14.76 -2.53 0.15
C LEU A 127 -15.37 -2.42 1.54
N GLU A 128 -16.46 -3.16 1.75
CA GLU A 128 -17.11 -3.34 3.04
C GLU A 128 -17.03 -4.80 3.50
N GLY A 129 -17.22 -5.03 4.79
CA GLY A 129 -17.21 -6.35 5.41
C GLY A 129 -15.88 -6.72 6.07
N GLU A 130 -15.69 -8.01 6.29
CA GLU A 130 -14.55 -8.56 7.02
C GLU A 130 -14.03 -9.81 6.31
N GLY A 131 -12.71 -9.95 6.24
CA GLY A 131 -12.06 -11.15 5.72
C GLY A 131 -10.79 -10.90 4.92
N LEU A 132 -10.16 -12.00 4.51
CA LEU A 132 -8.96 -12.02 3.69
C LEU A 132 -9.32 -12.12 2.22
N LEU A 133 -9.05 -11.05 1.48
CA LEU A 133 -9.30 -10.94 0.05
C LEU A 133 -7.98 -11.02 -0.72
N GLU A 134 -7.89 -11.95 -1.66
CA GLU A 134 -6.79 -11.97 -2.65
C GLU A 134 -7.22 -11.25 -3.92
N VAL A 135 -6.35 -10.42 -4.48
CA VAL A 135 -6.61 -9.67 -5.72
C VAL A 135 -5.50 -9.98 -6.71
N ARG A 136 -5.90 -10.40 -7.91
CA ARG A 136 -5.01 -10.68 -9.04
C ARG A 136 -5.26 -9.71 -10.17
N LEU A 137 -4.20 -9.03 -10.55
CA LEU A 137 -4.10 -8.16 -11.72
C LEU A 137 -3.05 -8.73 -12.68
N GLU A 138 -2.96 -8.19 -13.89
CA GLU A 138 -1.88 -8.54 -14.82
C GLU A 138 -0.49 -8.15 -14.27
N GLU A 139 -0.42 -7.06 -13.50
CA GLU A 139 0.82 -6.58 -12.88
C GLU A 139 1.27 -7.40 -11.66
N GLY A 140 0.47 -8.37 -11.20
CA GLY A 140 0.78 -9.21 -10.05
C GLY A 140 -0.41 -9.44 -9.12
N GLU A 141 -0.12 -9.98 -7.94
CA GLU A 141 -1.13 -10.30 -6.94
C GLU A 141 -0.81 -9.64 -5.59
N PHE A 142 -1.85 -9.30 -4.85
CA PHE A 142 -1.76 -8.75 -3.49
C PHE A 142 -2.95 -9.24 -2.68
N HIS A 143 -2.92 -9.00 -1.36
CA HIS A 143 -4.06 -9.36 -0.50
C HIS A 143 -4.42 -8.22 0.44
N LEU A 144 -5.71 -8.14 0.77
CA LEU A 144 -6.33 -7.19 1.67
C LEU A 144 -6.89 -7.91 2.88
N ARG A 145 -6.80 -7.30 4.06
CA ARG A 145 -7.57 -7.70 5.24
C ARG A 145 -8.67 -6.67 5.45
N VAL A 146 -9.83 -6.93 4.85
CA VAL A 146 -11.00 -6.05 4.96
C VAL A 146 -11.49 -6.10 6.42
N GLY A 147 -11.78 -4.93 7.00
CA GLY A 147 -12.21 -4.82 8.40
C GLY A 147 -11.13 -5.08 9.45
N ALA A 148 -9.85 -5.15 9.10
CA ALA A 148 -8.78 -5.35 10.07
C ALA A 148 -8.59 -4.14 11.01
N GLU A 149 -8.73 -4.37 12.32
CA GLU A 149 -8.43 -3.37 13.35
C GLU A 149 -6.94 -3.38 13.76
N GLU A 150 -6.28 -4.54 13.67
CA GLU A 150 -4.88 -4.72 14.04
C GLU A 150 -4.03 -5.30 12.89
N GLY A 151 -2.75 -4.91 12.87
CA GLY A 151 -1.77 -5.43 11.92
C GLY A 151 -1.83 -4.81 10.52
N PRO A 152 -1.19 -5.45 9.52
CA PRO A 152 -1.16 -4.94 8.14
C PRO A 152 -2.50 -5.11 7.45
N VAL A 153 -3.09 -4.01 7.00
CA VAL A 153 -4.37 -4.01 6.26
C VAL A 153 -4.25 -4.56 4.83
N TYR A 154 -3.02 -4.68 4.31
CA TYR A 154 -2.72 -5.37 3.06
C TYR A 154 -1.31 -5.97 3.07
N GLY A 155 -1.02 -6.82 2.08
CA GLY A 155 0.32 -7.31 1.80
C GLY A 155 0.55 -7.50 0.31
N ASP A 156 1.81 -7.48 -0.10
CA ASP A 156 2.23 -7.75 -1.47
C ASP A 156 2.42 -9.26 -1.68
N GLY A 157 1.95 -9.78 -2.80
CA GLY A 157 1.88 -11.21 -3.07
C GLY A 157 0.64 -11.90 -2.52
N PRO A 158 0.59 -13.24 -2.63
CA PRO A 158 -0.59 -14.04 -2.34
C PRO A 158 -0.98 -13.96 -0.87
N ALA A 159 -2.23 -14.30 -0.58
CA ALA A 159 -2.72 -14.39 0.79
C ALA A 159 -1.88 -15.42 1.59
N PRO A 160 -1.48 -15.12 2.85
CA PRO A 160 -0.66 -16.03 3.66
C PRO A 160 -1.41 -17.29 4.14
N GLY A 161 -2.69 -17.41 3.80
CA GLY A 161 -3.58 -18.51 4.16
C GLY A 161 -4.74 -18.59 3.17
N PRO A 162 -5.73 -19.47 3.42
CA PRO A 162 -6.91 -19.57 2.56
C PRO A 162 -7.65 -18.23 2.54
N ALA A 163 -7.76 -17.63 1.36
CA ALA A 163 -8.53 -16.41 1.17
C ALA A 163 -10.03 -16.70 1.20
N ASP A 164 -10.81 -15.83 1.86
CA ASP A 164 -12.27 -15.91 1.91
C ASP A 164 -12.91 -15.64 0.55
N ALA A 165 -12.24 -14.79 -0.24
CA ALA A 165 -12.61 -14.43 -1.60
C ALA A 165 -11.37 -14.12 -2.45
N ARG A 166 -11.50 -14.30 -3.76
CA ARG A 166 -10.50 -13.83 -4.73
C ARG A 166 -11.16 -13.01 -5.82
N LEU A 167 -10.54 -11.89 -6.17
CA LEU A 167 -10.89 -11.07 -7.32
C LEU A 167 -9.83 -11.21 -8.40
N VAL A 168 -10.27 -11.40 -9.64
CA VAL A 168 -9.41 -11.34 -10.82
C VAL A 168 -9.98 -10.28 -11.76
N MET A 169 -9.17 -9.28 -12.11
CA MET A 169 -9.55 -8.17 -12.99
C MET A 169 -8.30 -7.49 -13.58
N ASP A 170 -8.47 -6.63 -14.58
CA ASP A 170 -7.38 -5.77 -15.06
C ASP A 170 -7.18 -4.52 -14.16
N ALA A 171 -6.03 -3.85 -14.32
CA ALA A 171 -5.72 -2.65 -13.52
C ALA A 171 -6.72 -1.50 -13.76
N ALA A 172 -7.22 -1.34 -14.98
CA ALA A 172 -8.18 -0.28 -15.32
C ALA A 172 -9.52 -0.46 -14.60
N THR A 173 -9.99 -1.71 -14.52
CA THR A 173 -11.19 -2.10 -13.78
C THR A 173 -10.98 -1.94 -12.28
N CYS A 174 -9.83 -2.35 -11.76
CA CYS A 174 -9.47 -2.17 -10.35
C CYS A 174 -9.46 -0.69 -9.96
N GLU A 175 -8.90 0.15 -10.82
CA GLU A 175 -8.87 1.60 -10.67
C GLU A 175 -10.27 2.21 -10.70
N ALA A 176 -11.10 1.87 -11.68
CA ALA A 176 -12.48 2.36 -11.78
C ALA A 176 -13.31 1.98 -10.54
N VAL A 177 -13.17 0.75 -10.04
CA VAL A 177 -13.81 0.31 -8.80
C VAL A 177 -13.29 1.10 -7.59
N ALA A 178 -11.98 1.24 -7.45
CA ALA A 178 -11.36 1.93 -6.33
C ALA A 178 -11.68 3.44 -6.28
N ARG A 179 -12.03 4.05 -7.41
CA ARG A 179 -12.50 5.44 -7.51
C ARG A 179 -14.02 5.60 -7.35
N GLY A 180 -14.78 4.49 -7.32
CA GLY A 180 -16.23 4.50 -7.33
C GLY A 180 -16.85 4.91 -8.67
N GLU A 181 -16.08 4.86 -9.76
CA GLU A 181 -16.55 5.13 -11.13
C GLU A 181 -17.29 3.92 -11.72
N LEU A 182 -16.96 2.72 -11.25
CA LEU A 182 -17.60 1.46 -11.59
C LEU A 182 -17.96 0.71 -10.31
N ALA A 183 -19.25 0.41 -10.11
CA ALA A 183 -19.64 -0.43 -8.99
C ALA A 183 -19.11 -1.85 -9.21
N LEU A 184 -18.52 -2.45 -8.17
CA LEU A 184 -18.06 -3.84 -8.21
C LEU A 184 -19.13 -4.84 -8.71
N PRO A 185 -20.42 -4.80 -8.33
CA PRO A 185 -21.42 -5.74 -8.85
C PRO A 185 -21.60 -5.63 -10.36
N ASP A 186 -21.56 -4.41 -10.88
CA ASP A 186 -21.71 -4.16 -12.31
C ASP A 186 -20.50 -4.71 -13.05
N ALA A 187 -19.30 -4.53 -12.50
CA ALA A 187 -18.07 -5.11 -13.03
C ALA A 187 -18.11 -6.64 -13.05
N VAL A 188 -18.71 -7.28 -12.03
CA VAL A 188 -18.89 -8.74 -11.97
C VAL A 188 -19.93 -9.20 -12.99
N ARG A 189 -21.07 -8.51 -13.08
CA ARG A 189 -22.16 -8.83 -14.03
C ARG A 189 -21.71 -8.71 -15.48
N ASP A 190 -20.89 -7.70 -15.77
CA ASP A 190 -20.32 -7.46 -17.10
C ASP A 190 -19.13 -8.39 -17.43
N GLY A 191 -18.72 -9.25 -16.48
CA GLY A 191 -17.61 -10.18 -16.65
C GLY A 191 -16.22 -9.55 -16.62
N ARG A 192 -16.09 -8.28 -16.18
CA ARG A 192 -14.81 -7.58 -16.00
C ARG A 192 -14.08 -8.00 -14.72
N VAL A 193 -14.84 -8.47 -13.73
CA VAL A 193 -14.32 -9.00 -12.47
C VAL A 193 -14.81 -10.43 -12.27
N THR A 194 -13.88 -11.34 -12.04
CA THR A 194 -14.21 -12.71 -11.61
C THR A 194 -14.08 -12.83 -10.09
N VAL A 195 -15.16 -13.26 -9.42
CA VAL A 195 -15.18 -13.49 -7.96
C VAL A 195 -15.23 -14.98 -7.64
N THR A 196 -14.18 -15.49 -7.01
CA THR A 196 -14.14 -16.88 -6.51
C THR A 196 -14.06 -16.91 -4.98
N GLY A 197 -14.38 -18.07 -4.38
CA GLY A 197 -14.42 -18.26 -2.93
C GLY A 197 -15.82 -18.58 -2.41
N GLU A 198 -15.87 -19.19 -1.24
CA GLU A 198 -17.10 -19.64 -0.57
C GLU A 198 -17.44 -18.86 0.71
N GLY A 199 -16.54 -17.95 1.12
CA GLY A 199 -16.70 -17.13 2.33
C GLY A 199 -17.85 -16.11 2.23
N THR A 200 -18.22 -15.54 3.38
CA THR A 200 -19.21 -14.45 3.46
C THR A 200 -18.81 -13.26 2.60
N LEU A 201 -17.52 -12.92 2.61
CA LEU A 201 -16.95 -11.88 1.75
C LEU A 201 -17.17 -12.19 0.26
N ALA A 202 -16.95 -13.43 -0.20
CA ALA A 202 -17.15 -13.79 -1.61
C ALA A 202 -18.62 -13.68 -2.04
N LYS A 203 -19.57 -13.97 -1.14
CA LYS A 203 -21.00 -13.79 -1.40
C LYS A 203 -21.36 -12.31 -1.47
N ALA A 204 -20.92 -11.52 -0.49
CA ALA A 204 -21.12 -10.08 -0.48
C ALA A 204 -20.57 -9.42 -1.75
N LEU A 205 -19.36 -9.77 -2.19
CA LEU A 205 -18.76 -9.20 -3.42
C LEU A 205 -19.47 -9.58 -4.72
N ARG A 206 -20.35 -10.59 -4.72
CA ARG A 206 -21.18 -10.96 -5.89
C ARG A 206 -22.55 -10.27 -5.87
N GLU A 207 -23.02 -9.88 -4.70
CA GLU A 207 -24.39 -9.40 -4.45
C GLU A 207 -24.46 -7.89 -4.16
N ALA A 208 -23.40 -7.31 -3.60
CA ALA A 208 -23.22 -5.89 -3.33
C ALA A 208 -22.91 -5.15 -4.61
#